data_AF-A0A354X9M5-F1
#
_entry.id   AF-A0A354X9M5-F1
#
_cell.length_a   1.000
_cell.length_b   1.000
_cell.length_c   1.000
_cell.angle_alpha   90.00
_cell.angle_beta   90.00
_cell.angle_gamma   90.00
#
_symmetry.space_group_name_H-M   'P 1'
#
loop_
_entity.id
_entity.type
_entity.pdbx_description
1 polymer ?
#
loop_
_entity_poly.entity_id
_entity_poly.type
_entity_poly.pdbx_seq_one_letter_code
_entity_poly.pdbx_strand_id
1 'polypeptide(L)'
;IIRQNCFSLRWLKDRGLAHSFKNNKLSKNNMWVDLLNRITTTNPTWNGHNASGWKKDIVAVNGFDERMKYGGEDRELGERLENAGIKGLQIRYKAICIHLDHSRGYANEKDWKINNQIRQETKQNRAKRTSFGIVKS
;
A
#
# COMPACT_ATOMS: atom_id res chain seq x y z
N ILE A 1 -17.60 -12.71 10.06
CA ILE A 1 -16.15 -12.98 9.89
C ILE A 1 -15.83 -14.47 9.91
N ILE A 2 -16.30 -15.24 10.91
CA ILE A 2 -16.01 -16.68 11.09
C ILE A 2 -16.19 -17.52 9.81
N ARG A 3 -17.26 -17.30 9.04
CA ARG A 3 -17.53 -18.07 7.80
C ARG A 3 -16.77 -17.60 6.56
N GLN A 4 -16.03 -16.50 6.63
CA GLN A 4 -15.25 -15.91 5.52
C GLN A 4 -16.02 -15.68 4.21
N ASN A 5 -17.36 -15.58 4.26
CA ASN A 5 -18.20 -15.39 3.08
C ASN A 5 -17.82 -14.15 2.23
N CYS A 6 -17.23 -13.13 2.85
CA CYS A 6 -16.77 -11.93 2.15
C CYS A 6 -15.66 -12.20 1.13
N PHE A 7 -14.97 -13.34 1.18
CA PHE A 7 -14.00 -13.77 0.17
C PHE A 7 -14.62 -14.65 -0.93
N SER A 8 -15.92 -14.97 -0.84
CA SER A 8 -16.64 -15.75 -1.85
C SER A 8 -17.23 -14.82 -2.93
N LEU A 9 -16.69 -14.90 -4.14
CA LEU A 9 -17.19 -14.12 -5.27
C LEU A 9 -18.68 -14.40 -5.55
N ARG A 10 -19.13 -15.65 -5.42
CA ARG A 10 -20.54 -16.01 -5.59
C ARG A 10 -21.41 -15.29 -4.56
N TRP A 11 -21.04 -15.39 -3.28
CA TRP A 11 -21.79 -14.78 -2.18
C TRP A 11 -21.90 -13.25 -2.34
N LEU A 12 -20.85 -12.60 -2.83
CA LEU A 12 -20.82 -11.16 -3.12
C LEU A 12 -21.73 -10.79 -4.30
N LYS A 13 -21.71 -11.57 -5.39
CA LYS A 13 -22.59 -11.35 -6.55
C LYS A 13 -24.06 -11.49 -6.18
N ASP A 14 -24.40 -12.49 -5.36
CA ASP A 14 -25.75 -12.69 -4.84
C ASP A 14 -26.23 -11.50 -3.98
N ARG A 15 -25.32 -10.62 -3.56
CA ARG A 15 -25.58 -9.37 -2.79
C ARG A 15 -25.36 -8.11 -3.61
N GLY A 16 -25.32 -8.21 -4.93
CA GLY A 16 -25.28 -7.07 -5.83
C GLY A 16 -23.87 -6.57 -6.19
N LEU A 17 -22.80 -7.34 -5.92
CA LEU A 17 -21.48 -6.98 -6.44
C LEU A 17 -21.49 -7.04 -7.97
N ALA A 18 -21.24 -5.90 -8.61
CA ALA A 18 -21.18 -5.77 -10.06
C ALA A 18 -20.09 -6.67 -10.69
N HIS A 19 -20.30 -7.04 -11.94
CA HIS A 19 -19.28 -7.73 -12.73
C HIS A 19 -18.16 -6.75 -13.08
N SER A 20 -16.94 -7.07 -12.64
CA SER A 20 -15.73 -6.30 -12.94
C SER A 20 -14.53 -7.22 -13.07
N PHE A 21 -13.53 -6.83 -13.87
CA PHE A 21 -12.25 -7.52 -13.93
C PHE A 21 -11.60 -7.64 -12.54
N LYS A 22 -11.86 -6.68 -11.64
CA LYS A 22 -11.35 -6.69 -10.25
C LYS A 22 -11.82 -7.93 -9.46
N ASN A 23 -12.91 -8.57 -9.86
CA ASN A 23 -13.43 -9.78 -9.22
C ASN A 23 -12.46 -10.96 -9.31
N ASN A 24 -11.51 -10.93 -10.28
CA ASN A 24 -10.44 -11.91 -10.37
C ASN A 24 -9.52 -11.95 -9.15
N LYS A 25 -9.49 -10.89 -8.32
CA LYS A 25 -8.80 -10.92 -7.02
C LYS A 25 -9.31 -12.03 -6.12
N LEU A 26 -10.57 -12.43 -6.24
CA LEU A 26 -11.20 -13.49 -5.46
C LEU A 26 -11.23 -14.84 -6.21
N SER A 27 -10.45 -14.98 -7.28
CA SER A 27 -10.35 -16.24 -8.00
C SER A 27 -9.67 -17.30 -7.13
N LYS A 28 -10.15 -18.55 -7.24
CA LYS A 28 -9.55 -19.73 -6.60
C LYS A 28 -8.62 -20.51 -7.54
N ASN A 29 -8.48 -20.07 -8.79
CA ASN A 29 -7.60 -20.72 -9.76
C ASN A 29 -6.16 -20.18 -9.60
N ASN A 30 -5.27 -20.99 -9.03
CA ASN A 30 -3.88 -20.61 -8.75
C ASN A 30 -3.09 -20.26 -10.01
N MET A 31 -3.24 -21.04 -11.09
CA MET A 31 -2.52 -20.76 -12.36
C MET A 31 -2.94 -19.41 -12.95
N TRP A 32 -4.24 -19.11 -12.89
CA TRP A 32 -4.76 -17.82 -13.35
C TRP A 32 -4.27 -16.67 -12.48
N VAL A 33 -4.26 -16.84 -11.16
CA VAL A 33 -3.74 -15.85 -10.20
C VAL A 33 -2.24 -15.60 -10.42
N ASP A 34 -1.46 -16.64 -10.69
CA ASP A 34 -0.03 -16.53 -10.99
C ASP A 34 0.21 -15.74 -12.27
N LEU A 35 -0.53 -16.06 -13.32
CA LEU A 35 -0.48 -15.31 -14.58
C LEU A 35 -0.82 -13.84 -14.36
N LEU A 36 -1.91 -13.54 -13.65
CA LEU A 36 -2.35 -12.17 -13.37
C LEU A 36 -1.33 -11.38 -12.53
N ASN A 37 -0.65 -12.01 -11.56
CA ASN A 37 0.43 -11.36 -10.83
C ASN A 37 1.67 -11.13 -11.70
N ARG A 38 1.94 -12.00 -12.68
CA ARG A 38 3.08 -11.85 -13.58
C ARG A 38 2.87 -10.72 -14.61
N ILE A 39 1.65 -10.58 -15.12
CA ILE A 39 1.34 -9.60 -16.19
C ILE A 39 0.79 -8.27 -15.66
N THR A 40 0.62 -8.11 -14.35
CA THR A 40 0.11 -6.86 -13.77
C THR A 40 1.08 -5.69 -14.05
N THR A 41 0.55 -4.61 -14.60
CA THR A 41 1.32 -3.39 -14.91
C THR A 41 1.26 -2.35 -13.79
N THR A 42 0.50 -2.61 -12.73
CA THR A 42 0.41 -1.69 -11.58
C THR A 42 1.79 -1.56 -10.92
N ASN A 43 2.19 -0.36 -10.52
CA ASN A 43 3.46 -0.18 -9.82
C ASN A 43 3.41 -0.82 -8.40
N PRO A 44 4.46 -1.53 -7.95
CA PRO A 44 4.53 -2.19 -6.63
C PRO A 44 4.86 -1.17 -5.52
N THR A 45 3.96 -0.22 -5.40
CA THR A 45 3.97 0.91 -4.48
C THR A 45 3.78 0.46 -3.03
N TRP A 46 4.56 0.98 -2.08
CA TRP A 46 4.33 0.70 -0.65
C TRP A 46 3.04 1.38 -0.17
N ASN A 47 2.07 0.58 0.29
CA ASN A 47 0.80 1.04 0.86
C ASN A 47 0.53 0.21 2.13
N GLY A 48 0.49 0.84 3.29
CA GLY A 48 0.67 0.22 4.61
C GLY A 48 -0.42 -0.73 5.07
N HIS A 49 -1.54 -0.84 4.35
CA HIS A 49 -2.64 -1.73 4.70
C HIS A 49 -2.24 -3.22 4.75
N ASN A 50 -1.52 -3.70 3.74
CA ASN A 50 -1.00 -5.07 3.68
C ASN A 50 0.35 -5.04 2.97
N ALA A 51 1.33 -4.45 3.65
CA ALA A 51 2.71 -4.35 3.19
C ALA A 51 3.65 -4.93 4.24
N SER A 52 4.79 -5.45 3.80
CA SER A 52 5.85 -5.95 4.65
C SER A 52 7.20 -5.68 4.01
N GLY A 53 8.24 -5.60 4.83
CA GLY A 53 9.60 -5.37 4.39
C GLY A 53 10.59 -5.77 5.46
N TRP A 54 11.85 -5.90 5.07
CA TRP A 54 12.89 -6.28 6.01
C TRP A 54 13.15 -5.16 7.00
N LYS A 55 13.26 -5.50 8.28
CA LYS A 55 13.58 -4.55 9.36
C LYS A 55 14.82 -3.72 9.03
N LYS A 56 15.87 -4.35 8.50
CA LYS A 56 17.12 -3.68 8.12
C LYS A 56 16.90 -2.54 7.12
N ASP A 57 16.01 -2.73 6.14
CA ASP A 57 15.77 -1.75 5.07
C ASP A 57 14.90 -0.59 5.60
N ILE A 58 13.89 -0.91 6.41
CA ILE A 58 13.05 0.11 7.07
C ILE A 58 13.89 0.97 8.01
N VAL A 59 14.80 0.37 8.78
CA VAL A 59 15.71 1.10 9.69
C VAL A 59 16.72 1.92 8.89
N ALA A 60 17.25 1.40 7.77
CA ALA A 60 18.20 2.11 6.92
C ALA A 60 17.63 3.42 6.36
N VAL A 61 16.34 3.45 6.03
CA VAL A 61 15.65 4.68 5.60
C VAL A 61 15.17 5.55 6.76
N ASN A 62 15.34 5.12 8.02
CA ASN A 62 14.91 5.78 9.26
C ASN A 62 13.40 5.68 9.58
N GLY A 63 12.69 4.65 9.12
CA GLY A 63 11.26 4.46 9.42
C GLY A 63 10.37 5.54 8.79
N PHE A 64 9.16 5.76 9.31
CA PHE A 64 8.27 6.83 8.82
C PHE A 64 8.81 8.22 9.12
N ASP A 65 8.45 9.21 8.30
CA ASP A 65 8.68 10.61 8.63
C ASP A 65 7.61 11.08 9.63
N GLU A 66 8.00 11.30 10.89
CA GLU A 66 7.09 11.60 12.00
C GLU A 66 6.43 12.99 11.89
N ARG A 67 6.84 13.83 10.93
CA ARG A 67 6.13 15.08 10.62
C ARG A 67 4.84 14.82 9.87
N MET A 68 4.77 13.70 9.13
CA MET A 68 3.61 13.37 8.32
C MET A 68 2.47 12.85 9.20
N LYS A 69 1.26 13.31 8.89
CA LYS A 69 0.03 12.80 9.50
C LYS A 69 -0.70 11.89 8.51
N TYR A 70 -1.99 11.65 8.73
CA TYR A 70 -2.80 10.81 7.86
C TYR A 70 -2.72 11.25 6.38
N GLY A 71 -2.27 10.34 5.51
CA GLY A 71 -2.36 10.45 4.06
C GLY A 71 -1.00 10.56 3.37
N GLY A 72 -0.56 9.48 2.72
CA GLY A 72 0.62 9.46 1.86
C GLY A 72 1.94 9.10 2.55
N GLU A 73 1.96 8.99 3.86
CA GLU A 73 3.10 8.59 4.70
C GLU A 73 3.70 7.23 4.30
N ASP A 74 2.85 6.24 4.03
CA ASP A 74 3.27 4.92 3.53
C ASP A 74 3.99 5.01 2.19
N ARG A 75 3.47 5.88 1.34
CA ARG A 75 3.98 6.04 -0.01
C ARG A 75 5.32 6.76 -0.01
N GLU A 76 5.47 7.74 0.88
CA GLU A 76 6.74 8.43 1.13
C GLU A 76 7.83 7.47 1.62
N LEU A 77 7.51 6.62 2.61
CA LEU A 77 8.42 5.57 3.08
C LEU A 77 8.85 4.65 1.91
N GLY A 78 7.88 4.23 1.09
CA GLY A 78 8.15 3.45 -0.11
C GLY A 78 9.06 4.16 -1.12
N GLU A 79 8.86 5.46 -1.31
CA GLU A 79 9.69 6.28 -2.21
C GLU A 79 11.14 6.35 -1.72
N ARG A 80 11.38 6.46 -0.41
CA ARG A 80 12.73 6.38 0.17
C ARG A 80 13.37 5.00 -0.01
N LEU A 81 12.60 3.93 0.16
CA LEU A 81 13.07 2.55 -0.09
C LEU A 81 13.46 2.36 -1.57
N GLU A 82 12.62 2.84 -2.50
CA GLU A 82 12.91 2.83 -3.95
C GLU A 82 14.18 3.65 -4.26
N ASN A 83 14.34 4.84 -3.67
CA ASN A 83 15.54 5.66 -3.80
C ASN A 83 16.80 4.96 -3.23
N ALA A 84 16.65 4.14 -2.20
CA ALA A 84 17.70 3.31 -1.63
C ALA A 84 18.02 2.05 -2.48
N GLY A 85 17.34 1.86 -3.62
CA GLY A 85 17.56 0.74 -4.53
C GLY A 85 16.74 -0.51 -4.21
N ILE A 86 15.84 -0.44 -3.23
CA ILE A 86 14.95 -1.55 -2.88
C ILE A 86 13.79 -1.59 -3.87
N LYS A 87 13.62 -2.73 -4.54
CA LYS A 87 12.53 -2.93 -5.50
C LYS A 87 11.31 -3.52 -4.79
N GLY A 88 10.17 -2.83 -4.91
CA GLY A 88 8.89 -3.35 -4.42
C GLY A 88 8.45 -4.60 -5.17
N LEU A 89 7.78 -5.50 -4.46
CA LEU A 89 7.10 -6.68 -5.02
C LEU A 89 5.61 -6.56 -4.71
N GLN A 90 4.76 -7.12 -5.57
CA GLN A 90 3.32 -7.18 -5.34
C GLN A 90 2.76 -8.57 -5.61
N ILE A 91 1.78 -8.95 -4.81
CA ILE A 91 1.04 -10.22 -4.91
C ILE A 91 -0.46 -9.94 -4.93
N ARG A 92 -0.85 -9.00 -5.80
CA ARG A 92 -2.17 -8.37 -5.90
C ARG A 92 -3.36 -9.33 -5.98
N TYR A 93 -3.14 -10.55 -6.46
CA TYR A 93 -4.18 -11.59 -6.62
C TYR A 93 -4.06 -12.76 -5.62
N LYS A 94 -3.12 -12.72 -4.65
CA LYS A 94 -2.91 -13.81 -3.67
C LYS A 94 -3.22 -13.42 -2.23
N ALA A 95 -2.69 -12.29 -1.76
CA ALA A 95 -2.85 -11.84 -0.36
C ALA A 95 -3.95 -10.79 -0.24
N ILE A 96 -5.20 -11.21 -0.49
CA ILE A 96 -6.33 -10.30 -0.52
C ILE A 96 -6.77 -9.96 0.90
N CYS A 97 -6.85 -8.67 1.18
CA CYS A 97 -7.55 -8.12 2.33
C CYS A 97 -8.84 -7.43 1.87
N ILE A 98 -9.84 -7.43 2.74
CA ILE A 98 -11.09 -6.71 2.55
C ILE A 98 -11.14 -5.59 3.58
N HIS A 99 -11.43 -4.39 3.12
CA HIS A 99 -11.64 -3.25 3.99
C HIS A 99 -13.07 -3.28 4.54
N LEU A 100 -13.20 -3.09 5.86
CA LEU A 100 -14.48 -2.78 6.47
C LEU A 100 -14.73 -1.29 6.28
N ASP A 101 -15.81 -0.95 5.57
CA ASP A 101 -16.09 0.42 5.23
C ASP A 101 -16.38 1.26 6.48
N HIS A 102 -15.83 2.47 6.52
CA HIS A 102 -16.02 3.43 7.59
C HIS A 102 -15.82 4.87 7.08
N SER A 103 -16.39 5.84 7.81
CA SER A 103 -16.18 7.26 7.51
C SER A 103 -14.73 7.67 7.78
N ARG A 104 -14.24 8.69 7.05
CA ARG A 104 -12.83 9.11 7.06
C ARG A 104 -12.65 10.51 7.65
N GLY A 105 -13.21 10.74 8.84
CA GLY A 105 -13.23 12.06 9.48
C GLY A 105 -11.85 12.63 9.87
N TYR A 106 -10.79 11.82 9.82
CA TYR A 106 -9.42 12.22 10.15
C TYR A 106 -8.70 12.93 8.98
N ALA A 107 -9.24 12.91 7.77
CA ALA A 107 -8.58 13.50 6.60
C ALA A 107 -8.85 15.02 6.54
N ASN A 108 -7.80 15.83 6.42
CA ASN A 108 -7.94 17.27 6.23
C ASN A 108 -6.91 17.82 5.23
N GLU A 109 -7.24 18.96 4.62
CA GLU A 109 -6.46 19.56 3.53
C GLU A 109 -5.10 20.10 3.99
N LYS A 110 -5.02 20.64 5.21
CA LYS A 110 -3.77 21.20 5.76
C LYS A 110 -2.70 20.11 5.87
N ASP A 111 -3.05 18.99 6.50
CA ASP A 111 -2.14 17.87 6.68
C ASP A 111 -1.79 17.23 5.32
N TRP A 112 -2.75 17.15 4.40
CA TRP A 112 -2.48 16.69 3.03
C TRP A 112 -1.46 17.55 2.29
N LYS A 113 -1.53 18.89 2.40
CA LYS A 113 -0.56 19.80 1.76
C LYS A 113 0.85 19.59 2.30
N ILE A 114 1.00 19.48 3.63
CA ILE A 114 2.29 19.23 4.30
C ILE A 114 2.85 17.87 3.85
N ASN A 115 2.04 16.82 3.91
CA ASN A 115 2.44 15.47 3.51
C ASN A 115 2.84 15.41 2.02
N ASN A 116 2.07 16.06 1.15
CA ASN A 116 2.37 16.10 -0.27
C ASN A 116 3.67 16.86 -0.54
N GLN A 117 3.93 17.96 0.15
CA GLN A 117 5.20 18.68 0.04
C GLN A 117 6.39 17.79 0.43
N ILE A 118 6.34 17.14 1.59
CA ILE A 118 7.41 16.22 2.06
C ILE A 118 7.67 15.11 1.02
N ARG A 119 6.61 14.56 0.42
CA ARG A 119 6.74 13.57 -0.67
C ARG A 119 7.39 14.12 -1.93
N GLN A 120 7.04 15.33 -2.34
CA GLN A 120 7.68 15.96 -3.50
C GLN A 120 9.16 16.20 -3.24
N GLU A 121 9.52 16.71 -2.08
CA GLU A 121 10.93 16.89 -1.67
C GLU A 121 11.69 15.57 -1.69
N THR A 122 11.09 14.50 -1.17
CA THR A 122 11.66 13.14 -1.19
C THR A 122 11.94 12.64 -2.59
N LYS A 123 11.02 12.85 -3.53
CA LYS A 123 11.19 12.47 -4.94
C LYS A 123 12.24 13.31 -5.65
N GLN A 124 12.14 14.63 -5.53
CA GLN A 124 13.01 15.58 -6.22
C GLN A 124 14.46 15.39 -5.79
N ASN A 125 14.69 15.26 -4.48
CA ASN A 125 16.02 15.11 -3.90
C ASN A 125 16.51 13.66 -3.92
N ARG A 126 15.70 12.72 -4.41
CA ARG A 126 15.93 11.27 -4.32
C ARG A 126 16.35 10.86 -2.91
N ALA A 127 15.71 11.45 -1.91
CA ALA A 127 16.07 11.24 -0.51
C ALA A 127 15.93 9.75 -0.17
N LYS A 128 16.96 9.18 0.44
CA LYS A 128 16.98 7.77 0.87
C LYS A 128 16.62 7.61 2.34
N ARG A 129 16.71 8.69 3.11
CA ARG A 129 16.56 8.70 4.56
C ARG A 129 15.95 10.04 5.01
N THR A 130 15.04 10.01 5.97
CA THR A 130 14.54 11.23 6.64
C THR A 130 15.35 11.54 7.90
N SER A 131 15.52 12.82 8.24
CA SER A 131 16.05 13.28 9.54
C SER A 131 14.99 13.28 10.65
N PHE A 132 13.71 13.10 10.29
CA PHE A 132 12.57 13.18 11.20
C PHE A 132 11.91 11.82 11.45
N GLY A 133 12.72 10.75 11.47
CA GLY A 133 12.24 9.39 11.66
C GLY A 133 12.55 8.83 13.05
N ILE A 134 12.83 7.53 13.12
CA ILE A 134 13.14 6.81 14.37
C ILE A 134 14.26 7.52 15.16
N VAL A 135 15.33 7.89 14.47
CA VAL A 135 16.42 8.71 15.04
C VAL A 135 16.24 10.15 14.58
N LYS A 136 16.18 11.06 15.56
CA LYS A 136 16.04 12.50 15.36
C LYS A 136 17.42 13.14 15.23
N SER A 137 17.63 13.92 14.16
CA SER A 137 18.89 14.59 13.83
C SER A 137 18.63 15.98 13.27
#